data_AF-A0A0D8XM57-F1
#
_entry.id   AF-A0A0D8XM57-F1
#
_cell.length_a   1.000
_cell.length_b   1.000
_cell.length_c   1.000
_cell.angle_alpha   90.00
_cell.angle_beta   90.00
_cell.angle_gamma   90.00
#
_symmetry.space_group_name_H-M   'P 1'
#
loop_
_entity.id
_entity.type
_entity.pdbx_description
1 polymer ?
#
loop_
_entity_poly.entity_id
_entity_poly.type
_entity_poly.pdbx_seq_one_letter_code
_entity_poly.pdbx_strand_id
1 'polypeptide(L)'
;MQSIEYTDQYQVHGCQQFGDKVELEFQAFRLQQFEISGSIIGSRNFRVQYEAVSLNSISSVPFVLTRLSKFKPIERYLPRCIVTSWRDLVNHNLNQLLANSVGAILVLIPSDLDALTPNDRMLFADLERKLGLARTELAVYVSYSSPEANAMLTDIQSSSAVRISAIQRIINSVAANITSTGSPSTNMLTYKPNNIIGRLSSGRRSVPTIAFVAHYDSHAPFPGVAVGADSNGSGIVVLLELVAIFRKFYERVPTRPPFNLVWIVFAWTAAGKHNYQGTRQFIEDLQTENSEDNLELAICVEALGGTGSLYMHASKQPVDGSAADRLLRRLRLLSPNRSVELVTKKINVNQPSSWEHEKFNIKRLPAITLSGLSDHDNPIRKSLLDTVGHLSLDVLERNIRQGGKK
;
A
#
# COMPACT_ATOMS: atom_id res chain seq x y z
N MET A 1 16.05 8.88 -6.38
CA MET A 1 15.34 9.77 -5.43
C MET A 1 13.88 9.60 -5.76
N GLN A 2 13.12 8.85 -4.96
CA GLN A 2 11.69 8.62 -5.19
C GLN A 2 10.94 9.68 -4.38
N SER A 3 10.13 10.51 -5.06
CA SER A 3 9.21 11.45 -4.43
C SER A 3 7.85 10.77 -4.27
N ILE A 4 7.22 10.94 -3.11
CA ILE A 4 5.88 10.43 -2.81
C ILE A 4 5.10 11.59 -2.19
N GLU A 5 3.97 11.94 -2.79
CA GLU A 5 3.01 12.90 -2.24
C GLU A 5 1.94 12.14 -1.45
N TYR A 6 1.77 12.48 -0.17
CA TYR A 6 0.64 12.05 0.66
C TYR A 6 -0.23 13.26 1.01
N THR A 7 -1.54 13.08 0.99
CA THR A 7 -2.53 14.14 1.26
C THR A 7 -3.02 14.02 2.71
N ASP A 8 -2.90 15.09 3.48
CA ASP A 8 -3.37 15.16 4.87
C ASP A 8 -4.91 15.09 4.96
N GLN A 9 -5.38 14.37 5.99
CA GLN A 9 -6.79 14.16 6.29
C GLN A 9 -7.37 15.33 7.10
N TYR A 10 -8.55 15.82 6.71
CA TYR A 10 -9.43 16.60 7.58
C TYR A 10 -10.86 16.08 7.43
N GLN A 11 -11.48 15.66 8.54
CA GLN A 11 -12.89 15.33 8.62
C GLN A 11 -13.70 16.61 8.81
N VAL A 12 -14.60 16.90 7.87
CA VAL A 12 -15.73 17.80 8.08
C VAL A 12 -16.95 17.09 7.49
N HIS A 13 -17.95 16.83 8.34
CA HIS A 13 -19.27 16.40 7.87
C HIS A 13 -20.17 17.62 7.83
N GLY A 14 -20.55 18.07 6.64
CA GLY A 14 -21.50 19.16 6.47
C GLY A 14 -22.31 18.99 5.19
N CYS A 15 -23.63 18.95 5.30
CA CYS A 15 -24.54 19.22 4.19
C CYS A 15 -25.05 20.65 4.42
N GLN A 16 -24.60 21.62 3.61
CA GLN A 16 -25.15 22.97 3.62
C GLN A 16 -26.06 23.15 2.40
N GLN A 17 -27.33 23.46 2.65
CA GLN A 17 -28.30 23.78 1.62
C GLN A 17 -28.35 25.30 1.43
N PHE A 18 -27.79 25.79 0.32
CA PHE A 18 -27.97 27.18 -0.12
C PHE A 18 -28.94 27.19 -1.32
N GLY A 19 -30.23 27.37 -1.06
CA GLY A 19 -31.29 27.41 -2.08
C GLY A 19 -31.65 26.03 -2.67
N ASP A 20 -32.01 25.98 -3.96
CA ASP A 20 -32.40 24.74 -4.69
C ASP A 20 -31.21 23.86 -5.11
N LYS A 21 -29.98 24.21 -4.71
CA LYS A 21 -28.77 23.43 -5.00
C LYS A 21 -28.38 22.59 -3.80
N VAL A 22 -28.31 21.27 -4.01
CA VAL A 22 -27.80 20.31 -3.02
C VAL A 22 -26.31 20.15 -3.24
N GLU A 23 -25.50 20.58 -2.27
CA GLU A 23 -24.07 20.29 -2.25
C GLU A 23 -23.84 19.00 -1.44
N LEU A 24 -23.20 18.01 -2.09
CA LEU A 24 -22.82 16.75 -1.46
C LEU A 24 -21.31 16.74 -1.26
N GLU A 25 -20.88 16.58 -0.02
CA GLU A 25 -19.47 16.45 0.35
C GLU A 25 -19.18 15.01 0.78
N PHE A 26 -18.18 14.38 0.17
CA PHE A 26 -17.71 13.05 0.55
C PHE A 26 -16.21 12.92 0.29
N GLN A 27 -15.59 11.99 1.02
CA GLN A 27 -14.15 11.77 0.94
C GLN A 27 -13.77 10.98 -0.31
N ALA A 28 -12.73 11.43 -1.02
CA ALA A 28 -12.15 10.72 -2.14
C ALA A 28 -10.63 10.66 -2.03
N PHE A 29 -10.04 9.56 -2.52
CA PHE A 29 -8.62 9.25 -2.40
C PHE A 29 -8.00 9.17 -3.79
N ARG A 30 -6.91 9.91 -4.01
CA ARG A 30 -6.24 9.98 -5.30
C ARG A 30 -5.41 8.72 -5.56
N LEU A 31 -5.36 8.30 -6.83
CA LEU A 31 -4.40 7.30 -7.30
C LEU A 31 -2.97 7.82 -7.07
N GLN A 32 -2.12 7.00 -6.49
CA GLN A 32 -0.73 7.37 -6.21
C GLN A 32 0.00 7.81 -7.48
N GLN A 33 0.98 8.69 -7.33
CA GLN A 33 1.90 9.11 -8.38
C GLN A 33 3.33 8.87 -7.89
N PHE A 34 4.12 8.17 -8.68
CA PHE A 34 5.54 7.99 -8.39
C PHE A 34 6.35 7.91 -9.69
N GLU A 35 7.61 8.33 -9.61
CA GLU A 35 8.55 8.26 -10.72
C GLU A 35 9.60 7.18 -10.46
N ILE A 36 9.72 6.22 -11.38
CA ILE A 36 10.78 5.21 -11.37
C ILE A 36 11.60 5.37 -12.65
N SER A 37 12.87 5.73 -12.50
CA SER A 37 13.84 5.79 -13.61
C SER A 37 13.35 6.64 -14.80
N GLY A 38 12.73 7.80 -14.54
CA GLY A 38 12.19 8.69 -15.56
C GLY A 38 10.80 8.32 -16.10
N SER A 39 10.22 7.20 -15.66
CA SER A 39 8.85 6.82 -15.99
C SER A 39 7.90 7.16 -14.85
N ILE A 40 6.94 8.04 -15.11
CA ILE A 40 5.85 8.36 -14.20
C ILE A 40 4.79 7.26 -14.28
N ILE A 41 4.45 6.69 -13.13
CA ILE A 41 3.35 5.74 -12.96
C ILE A 41 2.31 6.40 -12.05
N GLY A 42 1.04 6.15 -12.36
CA GLY A 42 -0.10 6.70 -11.62
C GLY A 42 -0.79 7.87 -12.33
N SER A 43 -1.43 8.71 -11.51
CA SER A 43 -2.23 9.86 -11.94
C SER A 43 -1.44 11.17 -11.78
N ARG A 44 -1.15 11.90 -12.86
CA ARG A 44 -0.34 13.13 -12.80
C ARG A 44 -1.11 14.36 -12.33
N ASN A 45 -2.41 14.42 -12.57
CA ASN A 45 -3.25 15.57 -12.21
C ASN A 45 -4.06 15.28 -10.93
N PHE A 46 -4.45 16.33 -10.23
CA PHE A 46 -5.23 16.27 -8.99
C PHE A 46 -6.41 17.24 -8.98
N ARG A 47 -6.39 18.29 -9.82
CA ARG A 47 -7.46 19.28 -9.83
C ARG A 47 -8.64 18.73 -10.60
N VAL A 48 -9.78 18.68 -9.93
CA VAL A 48 -11.06 18.32 -10.54
C VAL A 48 -11.96 19.54 -10.43
N GLN A 49 -12.37 20.07 -11.57
CA GLN A 49 -13.43 21.08 -11.69
C GLN A 49 -14.17 20.82 -13.00
N TYR A 50 -14.89 19.71 -13.03
CA TYR A 50 -15.43 19.14 -14.26
C TYR A 50 -16.89 18.72 -14.10
N GLU A 51 -17.63 18.78 -15.20
CA GLU A 51 -18.99 18.23 -15.30
C GLU A 51 -18.94 16.71 -15.07
N ALA A 52 -19.77 16.20 -14.17
CA ALA A 52 -19.86 14.78 -13.89
C ALA A 52 -20.70 14.07 -14.96
N VAL A 53 -20.17 12.98 -15.50
CA VAL A 53 -20.83 12.18 -16.55
C VAL A 53 -20.75 10.69 -16.24
N SER A 54 -21.77 9.95 -16.69
CA SER A 54 -21.77 8.49 -16.57
C SER A 54 -20.77 7.85 -17.54
N LEU A 55 -20.25 6.69 -17.18
CA LEU A 55 -19.32 5.92 -18.02
C LEU A 55 -19.89 5.61 -19.42
N ASN A 56 -21.19 5.28 -19.48
CA ASN A 56 -21.87 4.89 -20.72
C ASN A 56 -21.96 6.05 -21.73
N SER A 57 -22.00 7.30 -21.26
CA SER A 57 -22.12 8.49 -22.13
C SER A 57 -20.93 8.69 -23.09
N ILE A 58 -19.78 8.07 -22.80
CA ILE A 58 -18.55 8.18 -23.59
C ILE A 58 -18.47 7.10 -24.67
N SER A 59 -19.04 5.91 -24.41
CA SER A 59 -19.04 4.78 -25.35
C SER A 59 -19.94 4.98 -26.57
N SER A 60 -20.94 5.85 -26.47
CA SER A 60 -21.99 6.07 -27.48
C SER A 60 -21.58 6.94 -28.68
N VAL A 61 -20.30 7.30 -28.85
CA VAL A 61 -19.85 8.13 -29.98
C VAL A 61 -18.76 7.40 -30.79
N PRO A 62 -19.10 6.77 -31.93
CA PRO A 62 -18.12 6.01 -32.73
C PRO A 62 -16.97 6.89 -33.23
N PHE A 63 -15.74 6.45 -32.99
CA PHE A 63 -14.49 7.03 -33.49
C PHE A 63 -14.41 7.12 -35.04
N VAL A 64 -15.25 6.36 -35.75
CA VAL A 64 -15.26 6.27 -37.21
C VAL A 64 -16.02 7.43 -37.87
N LEU A 65 -17.04 8.01 -37.22
CA LEU A 65 -17.83 9.10 -37.79
C LEU A 65 -17.13 10.48 -37.73
N THR A 66 -15.95 10.55 -37.10
CA THR A 66 -15.29 11.82 -36.77
C THR A 66 -14.24 12.32 -37.75
N ARG A 67 -13.93 11.57 -38.82
CA ARG A 67 -13.06 12.07 -39.91
C ARG A 67 -13.81 12.86 -40.98
N LEU A 68 -15.15 12.82 -41.00
CA LEU A 68 -15.95 13.38 -42.09
C LEU A 68 -16.65 14.71 -41.74
N SER A 69 -16.71 15.13 -40.47
CA SER A 69 -17.29 16.42 -40.08
C SER A 69 -16.18 17.46 -39.84
N LYS A 70 -16.08 18.46 -40.72
CA LYS A 70 -15.21 19.66 -40.55
C LYS A 70 -15.57 20.52 -39.32
N PHE A 71 -16.70 20.22 -38.67
CA PHE A 71 -17.11 20.81 -37.40
C PHE A 71 -17.02 19.76 -36.29
N LYS A 72 -16.02 19.90 -35.43
CA LYS A 72 -15.91 19.14 -34.18
C LYS A 72 -16.69 19.94 -33.12
N PRO A 73 -17.80 19.42 -32.55
CA PRO A 73 -18.58 20.19 -31.58
C PRO A 73 -17.71 20.57 -30.38
N ILE A 74 -17.83 21.83 -29.95
CA ILE A 74 -17.03 22.48 -28.88
C ILE A 74 -17.14 21.72 -27.54
N GLU A 75 -18.25 21.01 -27.31
CA GLU A 75 -18.47 20.11 -26.15
C GLU A 75 -17.38 19.03 -25.98
N ARG A 76 -16.61 18.71 -27.03
CA ARG A 76 -15.51 17.73 -26.97
C ARG A 76 -14.22 18.25 -26.32
N TYR A 77 -14.13 19.55 -26.05
CA TYR A 77 -12.92 20.17 -25.49
C TYR A 77 -12.99 20.44 -23.99
N LEU A 78 -14.18 20.36 -23.39
CA LEU A 78 -14.32 20.51 -21.95
C LEU A 78 -13.97 19.18 -21.27
N PRO A 79 -12.95 19.16 -20.39
CA PRO A 79 -12.65 17.99 -19.58
C PRO A 79 -13.85 17.65 -18.68
N ARG A 80 -14.20 16.36 -18.65
CA ARG A 80 -15.32 15.80 -17.88
C ARG A 80 -14.82 14.88 -16.77
N CYS A 81 -15.59 14.74 -15.69
CA CYS A 81 -15.33 13.77 -14.63
C CYS A 81 -16.25 12.55 -14.81
N ILE A 82 -15.68 11.38 -15.04
CA ILE A 82 -16.48 10.15 -15.09
C ILE A 82 -16.77 9.71 -13.66
N VAL A 83 -18.04 9.51 -13.33
CA VAL A 83 -18.43 8.86 -12.06
C VAL A 83 -18.97 7.47 -12.39
N THR A 84 -18.39 6.45 -11.76
CA THR A 84 -18.74 5.06 -12.05
C THR A 84 -18.58 4.16 -10.84
N SER A 85 -19.35 3.06 -10.82
CA SER A 85 -19.07 1.94 -9.93
C SER A 85 -17.83 1.18 -10.41
N TRP A 86 -17.07 0.61 -9.47
CA TRP A 86 -15.94 -0.29 -9.79
C TRP A 86 -16.39 -1.48 -10.64
N ARG A 87 -17.61 -2.00 -10.44
CA ARG A 87 -18.15 -3.14 -11.21
C ARG A 87 -18.33 -2.81 -12.69
N ASP A 88 -18.86 -1.63 -12.97
CA ASP A 88 -19.06 -1.16 -14.35
C ASP A 88 -17.71 -0.92 -15.04
N LEU A 89 -16.73 -0.43 -14.27
CA LEU A 89 -15.39 -0.14 -14.75
C LEU A 89 -14.62 -1.41 -15.14
N VAL A 90 -14.79 -2.52 -14.42
CA VAL A 90 -14.17 -3.83 -14.74
C VAL A 90 -14.58 -4.30 -16.14
N ASN A 91 -15.82 -4.01 -16.56
CA ASN A 91 -16.36 -4.43 -17.85
C ASN A 91 -15.85 -3.58 -19.03
N HIS A 92 -15.07 -2.53 -18.76
CA HIS A 92 -14.58 -1.60 -19.77
C HIS A 92 -13.07 -1.70 -19.99
N ASN A 93 -12.61 -1.34 -21.18
CA ASN A 93 -11.18 -1.26 -21.46
C ASN A 93 -10.58 0.00 -20.85
N LEU A 94 -9.94 -0.14 -19.68
CA LEU A 94 -9.27 0.95 -18.97
C LEU A 94 -8.30 1.73 -19.85
N ASN A 95 -7.52 1.08 -20.71
CA ASN A 95 -6.56 1.78 -21.56
C ASN A 95 -7.25 2.72 -22.55
N GLN A 96 -8.41 2.34 -23.06
CA GLN A 96 -9.21 3.21 -23.94
C GLN A 96 -9.82 4.38 -23.15
N LEU A 97 -10.32 4.12 -21.93
CA LEU A 97 -10.86 5.17 -21.07
C LEU A 97 -9.79 6.21 -20.69
N LEU A 98 -8.60 5.74 -20.34
CA LEU A 98 -7.47 6.60 -19.97
C LEU A 98 -6.89 7.38 -21.17
N ALA A 99 -7.08 6.88 -22.40
CA ALA A 99 -6.63 7.53 -23.63
C ALA A 99 -7.65 8.55 -24.19
N ASN A 100 -8.91 8.50 -23.75
CA ASN A 100 -9.94 9.44 -24.16
C ASN A 100 -9.75 10.82 -23.51
N SER A 101 -10.34 11.87 -24.12
CA SER A 101 -10.32 13.25 -23.61
C SER A 101 -11.22 13.42 -22.37
N VAL A 102 -10.85 12.75 -21.28
CA VAL A 102 -11.45 12.85 -19.95
C VAL A 102 -10.58 13.78 -19.12
N GLY A 103 -11.12 14.43 -18.09
CA GLY A 103 -10.34 15.23 -17.13
C GLY A 103 -10.06 14.46 -15.84
N ALA A 104 -11.06 13.73 -15.36
CA ALA A 104 -10.98 12.95 -14.13
C ALA A 104 -11.86 11.69 -14.17
N ILE A 105 -11.54 10.72 -13.30
CA ILE A 105 -12.35 9.52 -13.07
C ILE A 105 -12.52 9.37 -11.56
N LEU A 106 -13.76 9.31 -11.10
CA LEU A 106 -14.14 8.95 -9.75
C LEU A 106 -14.78 7.55 -9.75
N VAL A 107 -14.16 6.63 -9.02
CA VAL A 107 -14.60 5.23 -8.91
C VAL A 107 -15.18 4.98 -7.52
N LEU A 108 -16.42 4.54 -7.46
CA LEU A 108 -17.04 4.11 -6.21
C LEU A 108 -16.67 2.66 -5.91
N ILE A 109 -16.02 2.42 -4.77
CA ILE A 109 -15.60 1.10 -4.29
C ILE A 109 -16.51 0.64 -3.13
N PRO A 110 -16.63 -0.67 -2.86
CA PRO A 110 -17.44 -1.16 -1.73
C PRO A 110 -16.94 -0.59 -0.40
N SER A 111 -17.86 -0.20 0.49
CA SER A 111 -17.52 0.23 1.85
C SER A 111 -16.90 -0.91 2.67
N ASP A 112 -17.36 -2.13 2.43
CA ASP A 112 -16.83 -3.36 3.02
C ASP A 112 -16.21 -4.24 1.92
N LEU A 113 -14.88 -4.27 1.87
CA LEU A 113 -14.12 -5.13 0.96
C LEU A 113 -14.12 -6.59 1.43
N ASP A 114 -14.47 -6.85 2.69
CA ASP A 114 -14.54 -8.20 3.24
C ASP A 114 -15.82 -8.94 2.85
N ALA A 115 -16.90 -8.20 2.64
CA ALA A 115 -18.17 -8.71 2.12
C ALA A 115 -18.13 -9.14 0.64
N LEU A 116 -17.03 -8.90 -0.08
CA LEU A 116 -16.90 -9.27 -1.49
C LEU A 116 -16.88 -10.79 -1.69
N THR A 117 -17.65 -11.26 -2.68
CA THR A 117 -17.62 -12.66 -3.11
C THR A 117 -16.25 -13.04 -3.68
N PRO A 118 -15.85 -14.34 -3.68
CA PRO A 118 -14.55 -14.75 -4.22
C PRO A 118 -14.32 -14.32 -5.67
N ASN A 119 -15.36 -14.38 -6.51
CA ASN A 119 -15.30 -13.92 -7.90
C ASN A 119 -15.10 -12.39 -7.99
N ASP A 120 -15.88 -11.63 -7.21
CA ASP A 120 -15.74 -10.18 -7.17
C ASP A 120 -14.36 -9.73 -6.66
N ARG A 121 -13.79 -10.46 -5.70
CA ARG A 121 -12.43 -10.19 -5.22
C ARG A 121 -11.38 -10.37 -6.32
N MET A 122 -11.50 -11.41 -7.15
CA MET A 122 -10.59 -11.61 -8.29
C MET A 122 -10.72 -10.48 -9.31
N LEU A 123 -11.95 -10.07 -9.64
CA LEU A 123 -12.21 -8.97 -10.56
C LEU A 123 -11.68 -7.63 -10.02
N PHE A 124 -11.89 -7.37 -8.73
CA PHE A 124 -11.40 -6.18 -8.07
C PHE A 124 -9.87 -6.16 -8.01
N ALA A 125 -9.22 -7.27 -7.69
CA ALA A 125 -7.77 -7.39 -7.67
C ALA A 125 -7.14 -7.15 -9.05
N ASP A 126 -7.79 -7.61 -10.13
CA ASP A 126 -7.33 -7.32 -11.50
C ASP A 126 -7.49 -5.85 -11.88
N LEU A 127 -8.63 -5.24 -11.53
CA LEU A 127 -8.84 -3.79 -11.70
C LEU A 127 -7.78 -2.98 -10.95
N GLU A 128 -7.56 -3.33 -9.68
CA GLU A 128 -6.57 -2.70 -8.82
C GLU A 128 -5.17 -2.78 -9.43
N ARG A 129 -4.75 -3.97 -9.87
CA ARG A 129 -3.46 -4.18 -10.53
C ARG A 129 -3.32 -3.32 -11.79
N LYS A 130 -4.37 -3.22 -12.61
CA LYS A 130 -4.37 -2.38 -13.82
C LYS A 130 -4.24 -0.89 -13.48
N LEU A 131 -4.96 -0.42 -12.44
CA LEU A 131 -4.87 0.96 -11.97
C LEU A 131 -3.50 1.28 -11.35
N GLY A 132 -2.90 0.35 -10.60
CA GLY A 132 -1.57 0.51 -10.03
C GLY A 132 -0.44 0.60 -11.07
N LEU A 133 -0.65 0.06 -12.27
CA LEU A 133 0.29 0.13 -13.40
C LEU A 133 -0.09 1.20 -14.42
N ALA A 134 -1.22 1.90 -14.22
CA ALA A 134 -1.72 2.89 -15.16
C ALA A 134 -0.74 4.07 -15.27
N ARG A 135 -0.63 4.62 -16.47
CA ARG A 135 0.12 5.85 -16.74
C ARG A 135 -0.87 6.84 -17.32
N THR A 136 -1.27 7.83 -16.53
CA THR A 136 -2.33 8.73 -16.95
C THR A 136 -2.14 10.16 -16.48
N GLU A 137 -2.52 11.07 -17.37
CA GLU A 137 -2.62 12.50 -17.12
C GLU A 137 -3.93 12.87 -16.42
N LEU A 138 -4.87 11.92 -16.34
CA LEU A 138 -6.16 12.10 -15.69
C LEU A 138 -6.02 12.14 -14.18
N ALA A 139 -6.90 12.91 -13.53
CA ALA A 139 -7.06 12.84 -12.08
C ALA A 139 -7.94 11.62 -11.74
N VAL A 140 -7.37 10.58 -11.12
CA VAL A 140 -8.10 9.35 -10.79
C VAL A 140 -8.30 9.27 -9.29
N TYR A 141 -9.56 9.09 -8.87
CA TYR A 141 -9.99 9.05 -7.48
C TYR A 141 -10.83 7.81 -7.20
N VAL A 142 -10.76 7.32 -5.96
CA VAL A 142 -11.70 6.34 -5.40
C VAL A 142 -12.45 6.95 -4.22
N SER A 143 -13.69 6.54 -4.03
CA SER A 143 -14.45 6.84 -2.82
C SER A 143 -15.23 5.61 -2.39
N TYR A 144 -15.39 5.41 -1.09
CA TYR A 144 -16.26 4.36 -0.58
C TYR A 144 -17.71 4.63 -0.97
N SER A 145 -18.45 3.58 -1.28
CA SER A 145 -19.87 3.67 -1.54
C SER A 145 -20.59 4.17 -0.29
N SER A 146 -21.22 5.32 -0.40
CA SER A 146 -22.06 5.92 0.64
C SER A 146 -23.45 6.22 0.04
N PRO A 147 -24.50 6.41 0.86
CA PRO A 147 -25.81 6.82 0.37
C PRO A 147 -25.74 8.07 -0.54
N GLU A 148 -24.90 9.04 -0.17
CA GLU A 148 -24.68 10.29 -0.89
C GLU A 148 -23.99 10.05 -2.24
N ALA A 149 -22.91 9.26 -2.25
CA ALA A 149 -22.17 8.94 -3.48
C ALA A 149 -23.02 8.10 -4.46
N ASN A 150 -23.85 7.19 -3.94
CA ASN A 150 -24.76 6.38 -4.74
C ASN A 150 -25.93 7.19 -5.30
N ALA A 151 -26.49 8.12 -4.51
CA ALA A 151 -27.51 9.06 -4.99
C ALA A 151 -26.96 9.89 -6.15
N MET A 152 -25.76 10.45 -5.99
CA MET A 152 -25.06 11.19 -7.04
C MET A 152 -24.85 10.35 -8.31
N LEU A 153 -24.38 9.09 -8.19
CA LEU A 153 -24.20 8.21 -9.34
C LEU A 153 -25.53 7.94 -10.06
N THR A 154 -26.61 7.73 -9.31
CA THR A 154 -27.95 7.46 -9.85
C THR A 154 -28.49 8.68 -10.61
N ASP A 155 -28.32 9.88 -10.06
CA ASP A 155 -28.71 11.13 -10.69
C ASP A 155 -27.95 11.36 -12.00
N ILE A 156 -26.64 11.12 -12.01
CA ILE A 156 -25.80 11.23 -13.22
C ILE A 156 -26.20 10.21 -14.29
N GLN A 157 -26.51 8.97 -13.88
CA GLN A 157 -26.96 7.92 -14.80
C GLN A 157 -28.33 8.26 -15.41
N SER A 158 -29.27 8.76 -14.59
CA SER A 158 -30.59 9.16 -15.07
C SER A 158 -30.51 10.35 -16.04
N SER A 159 -29.68 11.37 -15.75
CA SER A 159 -29.51 12.54 -16.62
C SER A 159 -28.81 12.18 -17.94
N SER A 160 -27.89 11.21 -17.93
CA SER A 160 -27.19 10.72 -19.11
C SER A 160 -28.08 9.90 -20.05
N ALA A 161 -29.13 9.25 -19.54
CA ALA A 161 -30.04 8.43 -20.33
C ALA A 161 -31.05 9.26 -21.15
N VAL A 162 -31.31 10.51 -20.75
CA VAL A 162 -32.22 11.39 -21.49
C VAL A 162 -31.51 11.95 -22.72
N ARG A 163 -31.96 11.57 -23.92
CA ARG A 163 -31.47 12.12 -25.21
C ARG A 163 -31.95 13.56 -25.40
N ILE A 164 -31.32 14.50 -24.70
CA ILE A 164 -31.56 15.93 -24.81
C ILE A 164 -30.58 16.52 -25.84
N SER A 165 -31.03 17.44 -26.69
CA SER A 165 -30.16 18.15 -27.65
C SER A 165 -29.03 18.91 -26.92
N ALA A 166 -27.86 19.01 -27.55
CA ALA A 166 -26.67 19.69 -27.00
C ALA A 166 -26.98 21.09 -26.40
N ILE A 167 -27.83 21.87 -27.08
CA ILE A 167 -28.25 23.21 -26.64
C ILE A 167 -29.14 23.14 -25.39
N GLN A 168 -30.03 22.16 -25.33
CA GLN A 168 -30.93 21.97 -24.20
C GLN A 168 -30.19 21.37 -22.98
N ARG A 169 -29.05 20.67 -23.17
CA ARG A 169 -28.15 20.26 -22.08
C ARG A 169 -27.43 21.45 -21.42
N ILE A 170 -27.04 22.44 -22.20
CA ILE A 170 -26.44 23.69 -21.69
C ILE A 170 -27.48 24.48 -20.88
N ILE A 171 -28.72 24.57 -21.39
CA ILE A 171 -29.83 25.30 -20.75
C ILE A 171 -30.37 24.55 -19.51
N ASN A 172 -30.44 23.22 -19.54
CA ASN A 172 -30.91 22.39 -18.43
C ASN A 172 -29.76 21.89 -17.53
N SER A 173 -28.61 22.55 -17.50
CA SER A 173 -27.43 22.09 -16.75
C SER A 173 -27.60 22.22 -15.22
N VAL A 174 -28.52 21.43 -14.67
CA VAL A 174 -28.40 20.81 -13.34
C VAL A 174 -27.38 19.68 -13.45
N ALA A 175 -26.21 19.98 -14.01
CA ALA A 175 -25.14 19.02 -14.15
C ALA A 175 -24.33 19.06 -12.85
N ALA A 176 -24.19 17.91 -12.19
CA ALA A 176 -23.37 17.81 -11.00
C ALA A 176 -21.94 18.21 -11.36
N ASN A 177 -21.43 19.29 -10.77
CA ASN A 177 -20.04 19.69 -10.93
C ASN A 177 -19.23 19.08 -9.79
N ILE A 178 -18.19 18.32 -10.13
CA ILE A 178 -17.25 17.81 -9.12
C ILE A 178 -16.12 18.81 -8.97
N THR A 179 -15.92 19.27 -7.74
CA THR A 179 -14.80 20.13 -7.37
C THR A 179 -13.97 19.44 -6.29
N SER A 180 -12.66 19.35 -6.48
CA SER A 180 -11.74 18.85 -5.45
C SER A 180 -11.39 19.96 -4.46
N THR A 181 -11.77 19.81 -3.19
CA THR A 181 -11.44 20.73 -2.09
C THR A 181 -10.16 20.28 -1.38
N GLY A 182 -9.02 20.36 -2.07
CA GLY A 182 -7.72 19.98 -1.51
C GLY A 182 -6.56 20.57 -2.29
N SER A 183 -5.67 21.27 -1.58
CA SER A 183 -4.44 21.82 -2.15
C SER A 183 -3.29 20.86 -1.81
N PRO A 184 -2.74 20.08 -2.76
CA PRO A 184 -1.48 19.41 -2.51
C PRO A 184 -0.38 20.47 -2.39
N SER A 185 0.56 20.25 -1.48
CA SER A 185 1.78 21.05 -1.42
C SER A 185 2.55 20.86 -2.73
N THR A 186 2.78 21.93 -3.48
CA THR A 186 3.64 21.91 -4.69
C THR A 186 5.14 21.71 -4.38
N ASN A 187 5.48 21.58 -3.10
CA ASN A 187 6.84 21.38 -2.65
C ASN A 187 7.16 19.90 -2.68
N MET A 188 8.27 19.51 -3.31
CA MET A 188 8.90 18.22 -3.06
C MET A 188 9.07 18.07 -1.55
N LEU A 189 8.31 17.16 -0.93
CA LEU A 189 8.53 16.79 0.45
C LEU A 189 9.92 16.17 0.55
N THR A 190 10.84 16.84 1.24
CA THR A 190 12.10 16.23 1.66
C THR A 190 11.76 15.15 2.68
N TYR A 191 11.60 13.92 2.19
CA TYR A 191 11.30 12.78 3.03
C TYR A 191 12.52 12.43 3.88
N LYS A 192 12.45 12.69 5.17
CA LYS A 192 13.37 12.14 6.16
C LYS A 192 12.67 10.98 6.86
N PRO A 193 13.13 9.73 6.70
CA PRO A 193 12.58 8.64 7.45
C PRO A 193 12.72 8.88 8.95
N ASN A 194 11.65 8.63 9.70
CA ASN A 194 11.72 8.54 11.15
C ASN A 194 11.66 7.04 11.48
N ASN A 195 12.59 6.58 12.30
CA ASN A 195 12.66 5.19 12.72
C ASN A 195 12.49 5.18 14.24
N ILE A 196 11.49 4.47 14.74
CA ILE A 196 11.45 4.10 16.15
C ILE A 196 12.43 2.93 16.35
N ILE A 197 13.13 2.95 17.47
CA ILE A 197 14.15 1.95 17.79
C ILE A 197 14.01 1.63 19.28
N GLY A 198 13.76 0.35 19.59
CA GLY A 198 13.72 -0.18 20.94
C GLY A 198 15.02 -0.93 21.27
N ARG A 199 15.48 -0.86 22.52
CA ARG A 199 16.73 -1.52 22.91
C ARG A 199 16.61 -2.22 24.26
N LEU A 200 16.98 -3.51 24.30
CA LEU A 200 17.12 -4.30 25.51
C LEU A 200 18.59 -4.68 25.71
N SER A 201 19.30 -3.85 26.48
CA SER A 201 20.72 -4.08 26.77
C SER A 201 20.91 -5.17 27.83
N SER A 202 21.90 -6.04 27.62
CA SER A 202 22.38 -6.97 28.65
C SER A 202 23.20 -6.27 29.75
N GLY A 203 23.61 -5.01 29.52
CA GLY A 203 24.48 -4.23 30.41
C GLY A 203 25.97 -4.54 30.28
N ARG A 204 26.34 -5.46 29.36
CA ARG A 204 27.75 -5.81 29.06
C ARG A 204 28.19 -5.14 27.75
N ARG A 205 29.45 -4.68 27.71
CA ARG A 205 30.06 -4.11 26.51
C ARG A 205 30.44 -5.20 25.50
N SER A 206 30.47 -4.85 24.21
CA SER A 206 30.94 -5.72 23.12
C SER A 206 30.21 -7.07 22.99
N VAL A 207 28.96 -7.15 23.46
CA VAL A 207 28.15 -8.37 23.31
C VAL A 207 27.44 -8.35 21.95
N PRO A 208 27.40 -9.49 21.23
CA PRO A 208 26.68 -9.60 19.96
C PRO A 208 25.22 -9.15 20.09
N THR A 209 24.79 -8.41 19.07
CA THR A 209 23.46 -7.82 18.96
C THR A 209 22.65 -8.56 17.89
N ILE A 210 21.46 -9.02 18.23
CA ILE A 210 20.45 -9.48 17.26
C ILE A 210 19.46 -8.35 17.06
N ALA A 211 19.14 -8.04 15.81
CA ALA A 211 18.13 -7.06 15.44
C ALA A 211 16.85 -7.75 14.93
N PHE A 212 15.70 -7.39 15.48
CA PHE A 212 14.39 -7.68 14.86
C PHE A 212 13.93 -6.45 14.08
N VAL A 213 13.42 -6.65 12.88
CA VAL A 213 13.17 -5.59 11.89
C VAL A 213 11.80 -5.83 11.25
N ALA A 214 10.96 -4.80 11.16
CA ALA A 214 9.65 -4.87 10.49
C ALA A 214 9.29 -3.48 9.96
N HIS A 215 8.58 -3.40 8.83
CA HIS A 215 8.10 -2.12 8.28
C HIS A 215 6.59 -1.93 8.55
N TYR A 216 6.13 -0.77 8.99
CA TYR A 216 4.71 -0.59 9.31
C TYR A 216 3.91 0.08 8.16
N ASP A 217 4.54 0.29 6.99
CA ASP A 217 3.90 0.93 5.84
C ASP A 217 3.06 -0.04 5.00
N SER A 218 1.93 0.48 4.52
CA SER A 218 1.05 -0.20 3.57
C SER A 218 1.29 0.32 2.15
N HIS A 219 0.91 -0.47 1.15
CA HIS A 219 0.97 -0.05 -0.25
C HIS A 219 -0.24 -0.58 -1.00
N ALA A 220 -0.88 0.31 -1.77
CA ALA A 220 -1.90 -0.01 -2.74
C ALA A 220 -1.97 1.12 -3.78
N PRO A 221 -2.68 0.95 -4.90
CA PRO A 221 -2.83 2.03 -5.88
C PRO A 221 -3.41 3.31 -5.29
N PHE A 222 -4.20 3.19 -4.23
CA PHE A 222 -4.80 4.31 -3.49
C PHE A 222 -4.30 4.29 -2.04
N PRO A 223 -3.18 4.97 -1.71
CA PRO A 223 -2.56 4.85 -0.40
C PRO A 223 -3.44 5.33 0.76
N GLY A 224 -4.34 6.29 0.52
CA GLY A 224 -5.24 6.82 1.56
C GLY A 224 -6.27 5.81 2.09
N VAL A 225 -6.47 4.68 1.41
CA VAL A 225 -7.35 3.58 1.82
C VAL A 225 -6.61 2.25 2.00
N ALA A 226 -5.27 2.27 1.95
CA ALA A 226 -4.46 1.07 2.10
C ALA A 226 -4.30 0.69 3.58
N VAL A 227 -4.99 -0.36 4.02
CA VAL A 227 -4.95 -0.84 5.41
C VAL A 227 -3.63 -1.55 5.72
N GLY A 228 -3.22 -2.50 4.88
CA GLY A 228 -1.93 -3.19 5.04
C GLY A 228 -1.91 -4.21 6.19
N ALA A 229 -3.04 -4.90 6.43
CA ALA A 229 -3.23 -5.78 7.57
C ALA A 229 -2.21 -6.93 7.65
N ASP A 230 -2.19 -7.85 6.68
CA ASP A 230 -1.20 -8.92 6.63
C ASP A 230 0.04 -8.54 5.82
N SER A 231 -0.03 -7.58 4.88
CA SER A 231 1.16 -7.17 4.13
C SER A 231 2.30 -6.66 5.01
N ASN A 232 2.00 -6.09 6.18
CA ASN A 232 2.92 -6.10 7.32
C ASN A 232 2.37 -5.75 8.70
N GLY A 233 1.11 -5.31 8.84
CA GLY A 233 0.53 -5.03 10.14
C GLY A 233 0.68 -6.21 11.11
N SER A 234 0.51 -7.44 10.60
CA SER A 234 0.79 -8.70 11.30
C SER A 234 2.23 -8.81 11.82
N GLY A 235 3.22 -8.41 11.02
CA GLY A 235 4.63 -8.42 11.41
C GLY A 235 4.92 -7.45 12.57
N ILE A 236 4.28 -6.28 12.57
CA ILE A 236 4.39 -5.29 13.65
C ILE A 236 3.78 -5.83 14.94
N VAL A 237 2.58 -6.42 14.87
CA VAL A 237 1.94 -7.04 16.05
C VAL A 237 2.82 -8.13 16.63
N VAL A 238 3.34 -9.03 15.79
CA VAL A 238 4.26 -10.10 16.23
C VAL A 238 5.47 -9.50 16.93
N LEU A 239 6.08 -8.45 16.35
CA LEU A 239 7.25 -7.81 16.92
C LEU A 239 6.95 -7.11 18.26
N LEU A 240 5.82 -6.41 18.41
CA LEU A 240 5.42 -5.79 19.68
C LEU A 240 5.17 -6.81 20.79
N GLU A 241 4.51 -7.92 20.47
CA GLU A 241 4.25 -9.01 21.42
C GLU A 241 5.53 -9.72 21.85
N LEU A 242 6.41 -9.94 20.88
CA LEU A 242 7.75 -10.43 21.12
C LEU A 242 8.47 -9.45 22.09
N VAL A 243 8.41 -8.10 21.92
CA VAL A 243 9.04 -7.15 22.88
C VAL A 243 8.50 -7.37 24.29
N ALA A 244 7.17 -7.50 24.41
CA ALA A 244 6.50 -7.70 25.69
C ALA A 244 6.93 -9.00 26.40
N ILE A 245 7.17 -10.07 25.63
CA ILE A 245 7.71 -11.33 26.15
C ILE A 245 9.16 -11.15 26.61
N PHE A 246 10.01 -10.56 25.77
CA PHE A 246 11.44 -10.47 26.06
C PHE A 246 11.77 -9.50 27.19
N ARG A 247 11.00 -8.41 27.33
CA ARG A 247 11.12 -7.50 28.47
C ARG A 247 11.17 -8.23 29.81
N LYS A 248 10.30 -9.23 30.02
CA LYS A 248 10.22 -10.00 31.27
C LYS A 248 11.52 -10.75 31.58
N PHE A 249 12.27 -11.18 30.57
CA PHE A 249 13.57 -11.86 30.76
C PHE A 249 14.69 -10.88 31.11
N TYR A 250 14.64 -9.64 30.61
CA TYR A 250 15.63 -8.60 30.85
C TYR A 250 15.43 -7.85 32.18
N GLU A 251 14.24 -7.94 32.77
CA GLU A 251 13.93 -7.32 34.08
C GLU A 251 14.68 -7.98 35.24
N ARG A 252 15.02 -9.28 35.16
CA ARG A 252 15.70 -10.01 36.24
C ARG A 252 17.12 -10.41 35.83
N VAL A 253 18.11 -10.04 36.65
CA VAL A 253 19.53 -10.38 36.46
C VAL A 253 19.79 -11.87 36.19
N PRO A 254 19.20 -12.84 36.93
CA PRO A 254 19.49 -14.27 36.69
C PRO A 254 18.86 -14.84 35.42
N THR A 255 17.83 -14.20 34.86
CA THR A 255 17.19 -14.64 33.60
C THR A 255 17.69 -13.88 32.38
N ARG A 256 18.57 -12.89 32.59
CA ARG A 256 19.07 -12.01 31.54
C ARG A 256 19.96 -12.80 30.58
N PRO A 257 19.61 -12.87 29.27
CA PRO A 257 20.44 -13.56 28.30
C PRO A 257 21.83 -12.94 28.17
N PRO A 258 22.89 -13.72 27.83
CA PRO A 258 24.25 -13.22 27.61
C PRO A 258 24.43 -12.58 26.21
N PHE A 259 23.34 -12.16 25.56
CA PHE A 259 23.31 -11.48 24.27
C PHE A 259 22.62 -10.12 24.43
N ASN A 260 23.04 -9.12 23.65
CA ASN A 260 22.25 -7.90 23.51
C ASN A 260 21.12 -8.20 22.53
N LEU A 261 19.87 -7.93 22.93
CA LEU A 261 18.77 -7.95 21.98
C LEU A 261 18.42 -6.51 21.64
N VAL A 262 18.63 -6.14 20.38
CA VAL A 262 18.14 -4.87 19.85
C VAL A 262 16.84 -5.17 19.12
N TRP A 263 15.81 -4.42 19.48
CA TRP A 263 14.48 -4.58 18.91
C TRP A 263 14.25 -3.38 18.04
N ILE A 264 14.59 -3.51 16.77
CA ILE A 264 14.39 -2.42 15.85
C ILE A 264 12.92 -2.47 15.41
N VAL A 265 12.08 -1.94 16.29
CA VAL A 265 10.69 -1.65 15.98
C VAL A 265 10.68 -0.41 15.09
N PHE A 266 10.93 -0.55 13.78
CA PHE A 266 10.81 0.61 12.87
C PHE A 266 9.38 1.07 12.91
N ALA A 267 9.14 2.11 13.69
CA ALA A 267 7.87 2.80 13.69
C ALA A 267 8.06 4.22 13.17
N TRP A 268 7.06 4.61 12.40
CA TRP A 268 6.81 5.93 11.84
C TRP A 268 7.77 6.49 10.78
N THR A 269 7.50 6.12 9.55
CA THR A 269 7.81 6.62 8.19
C THR A 269 9.15 6.20 7.68
N ALA A 270 9.22 4.98 7.14
CA ALA A 270 10.47 4.43 6.65
C ALA A 270 10.40 3.64 5.34
N ALA A 271 9.40 3.91 4.47
CA ALA A 271 9.44 3.54 3.06
C ALA A 271 9.87 2.07 2.82
N GLY A 272 9.31 1.13 3.60
CA GLY A 272 9.54 -0.31 3.46
C GLY A 272 9.11 -0.79 2.08
N LYS A 273 7.86 -0.49 1.72
CA LYS A 273 7.27 -0.75 0.40
C LYS A 273 7.89 0.14 -0.70
N HIS A 274 8.58 1.21 -0.33
CA HIS A 274 9.31 2.11 -1.24
C HIS A 274 10.82 1.79 -1.24
N ASN A 275 11.16 0.52 -1.50
CA ASN A 275 12.54 0.02 -1.58
C ASN A 275 13.33 0.14 -0.28
N TYR A 276 12.67 -0.03 0.88
CA TYR A 276 13.27 -0.11 2.21
C TYR A 276 14.21 1.05 2.55
N GLN A 277 13.80 2.30 2.30
CA GLN A 277 14.65 3.46 2.57
C GLN A 277 14.92 3.67 4.06
N GLY A 278 13.97 3.29 4.92
CA GLY A 278 14.11 3.35 6.37
C GLY A 278 15.22 2.44 6.89
N THR A 279 15.22 1.21 6.43
CA THR A 279 16.27 0.23 6.69
C THR A 279 17.61 0.74 6.22
N ARG A 280 17.66 1.37 5.04
CA ARG A 280 18.88 1.98 4.52
C ARG A 280 19.41 3.07 5.44
N GLN A 281 18.57 4.02 5.86
CA GLN A 281 18.98 5.06 6.79
C GLN A 281 19.46 4.47 8.11
N PHE A 282 18.74 3.49 8.67
CA PHE A 282 19.15 2.82 9.90
C PHE A 282 20.55 2.19 9.78
N ILE A 283 20.87 1.53 8.66
CA ILE A 283 22.20 0.96 8.44
C ILE A 283 23.27 2.06 8.34
N GLU A 284 22.94 3.19 7.71
CA GLU A 284 23.85 4.34 7.62
C GLU A 284 24.11 4.95 9.01
N ASP A 285 23.08 5.09 9.86
CA ASP A 285 23.21 5.57 11.23
C ASP A 285 24.05 4.62 12.10
N LEU A 286 23.81 3.31 12.00
CA LEU A 286 24.58 2.26 12.70
C LEU A 286 26.09 2.31 12.37
N GLN A 287 26.43 2.65 11.12
CA GLN A 287 27.81 2.74 10.65
C GLN A 287 28.49 4.07 10.96
N THR A 288 27.70 5.14 11.14
CA THR A 288 28.22 6.51 11.33
C THR A 288 28.47 6.81 12.81
N GLU A 289 27.60 6.33 13.70
CA GLU A 289 27.88 6.36 15.12
C GLU A 289 28.95 5.31 15.43
N ASN A 290 29.96 5.63 16.25
CA ASN A 290 30.90 4.67 16.85
C ASN A 290 30.16 3.75 17.84
N SER A 291 29.09 3.12 17.37
CA SER A 291 28.23 2.24 18.13
C SER A 291 29.05 0.99 18.47
N GLU A 292 29.08 0.59 19.74
CA GLU A 292 29.63 -0.71 20.16
C GLU A 292 28.76 -1.89 19.64
N ASP A 293 27.90 -1.65 18.65
CA ASP A 293 26.86 -2.55 18.18
C ASP A 293 27.41 -3.52 17.15
N ASN A 294 27.96 -4.62 17.65
CA ASN A 294 28.33 -5.75 16.82
C ASN A 294 27.07 -6.54 16.41
N LEU A 295 26.44 -6.15 15.29
CA LEU A 295 25.26 -6.82 14.74
C LEU A 295 25.62 -8.24 14.25
N GLU A 296 25.19 -9.26 14.98
CA GLU A 296 25.40 -10.67 14.62
C GLU A 296 24.40 -11.15 13.56
N LEU A 297 23.13 -10.72 13.67
CA LEU A 297 22.07 -11.08 12.74
C LEU A 297 20.91 -10.07 12.78
N ALA A 298 20.44 -9.63 11.61
CA ALA A 298 19.15 -8.96 11.45
C ALA A 298 18.07 -9.94 10.95
N ILE A 299 16.96 -10.00 11.67
CA ILE A 299 15.79 -10.82 11.39
C ILE A 299 14.66 -9.88 10.99
N CYS A 300 14.40 -9.78 9.69
CA CYS A 300 13.28 -9.01 9.17
C CYS A 300 12.02 -9.88 9.21
N VAL A 301 10.87 -9.34 9.59
CA VAL A 301 9.60 -10.07 9.65
C VAL A 301 8.55 -9.41 8.76
N GLU A 302 7.88 -10.21 7.93
CA GLU A 302 6.84 -9.73 7.02
C GLU A 302 5.70 -10.73 6.83
N ALA A 303 4.45 -10.27 6.82
CA ALA A 303 3.28 -11.11 6.55
C ALA A 303 3.21 -12.42 7.33
N LEU A 304 3.10 -12.30 8.66
CA LEU A 304 3.08 -13.42 9.59
C LEU A 304 1.66 -13.74 10.12
N GLY A 305 0.60 -13.17 9.54
CA GLY A 305 -0.79 -13.44 9.90
C GLY A 305 -1.45 -14.58 9.12
N GLY A 306 -0.87 -14.99 7.98
CA GLY A 306 -1.38 -16.08 7.14
C GLY A 306 -1.18 -17.49 7.71
N THR A 307 -2.13 -18.39 7.41
CA THR A 307 -2.23 -19.79 7.88
C THR A 307 -1.24 -20.77 7.24
N GLY A 308 -0.46 -20.34 6.24
CA GLY A 308 0.41 -21.19 5.42
C GLY A 308 1.77 -21.54 6.03
N SER A 309 2.69 -22.02 5.19
CA SER A 309 4.09 -22.30 5.55
C SER A 309 4.83 -21.05 6.05
N LEU A 310 5.96 -21.24 6.75
CA LEU A 310 6.86 -20.15 7.09
C LEU A 310 8.07 -20.21 6.15
N TYR A 311 8.38 -19.11 5.49
CA TYR A 311 9.50 -18.98 4.57
C TYR A 311 10.59 -18.14 5.21
N MET A 312 11.81 -18.68 5.23
CA MET A 312 13.02 -17.94 5.53
C MET A 312 13.68 -17.55 4.21
N HIS A 313 13.64 -16.26 3.90
CA HIS A 313 14.27 -15.69 2.72
C HIS A 313 15.70 -15.25 3.06
N ALA A 314 16.66 -15.67 2.24
CA ALA A 314 18.06 -15.31 2.40
C ALA A 314 18.73 -15.03 1.05
N SER A 315 19.83 -14.26 1.07
CA SER A 315 20.58 -13.97 -0.16
C SER A 315 21.40 -15.17 -0.66
N LYS A 316 21.80 -16.03 0.27
CA LYS A 316 22.61 -17.25 0.07
C LYS A 316 22.20 -18.28 1.12
N GLN A 317 22.60 -19.53 0.91
CA GLN A 317 22.52 -20.56 1.93
C GLN A 317 23.25 -20.08 3.20
N PRO A 318 22.62 -20.10 4.39
CA PRO A 318 23.30 -19.82 5.64
C PRO A 318 24.51 -20.74 5.84
N VAL A 319 25.64 -20.18 6.27
CA VAL A 319 26.84 -20.97 6.57
C VAL A 319 26.60 -21.83 7.80
N ASP A 320 27.08 -23.08 7.78
CA ASP A 320 26.93 -24.00 8.91
C ASP A 320 27.46 -23.39 10.21
N GLY A 321 26.62 -23.39 11.24
CA GLY A 321 26.95 -22.85 12.56
C GLY A 321 26.77 -21.33 12.69
N SER A 322 26.46 -20.61 11.61
CA SER A 322 26.09 -19.18 11.66
C SER A 322 24.80 -18.95 12.46
N ALA A 323 24.57 -17.72 12.94
CA ALA A 323 23.34 -17.38 13.65
C ALA A 323 22.07 -17.67 12.83
N ALA A 324 22.09 -17.37 11.53
CA ALA A 324 21.00 -17.65 10.61
C ALA A 324 20.73 -19.16 10.46
N ASP A 325 21.78 -19.98 10.33
CA ASP A 325 21.65 -21.43 10.24
C ASP A 325 21.13 -22.05 11.56
N ARG A 326 21.65 -21.60 12.71
CA ARG A 326 21.14 -22.01 14.03
C ARG A 326 19.67 -21.67 14.19
N LEU A 327 19.25 -20.48 13.74
CA LEU A 327 17.85 -20.07 13.75
C LEU A 327 16.99 -20.96 12.85
N LEU A 328 17.41 -21.22 11.60
CA LEU A 328 16.68 -22.09 10.67
C LEU A 328 16.46 -23.49 11.26
N ARG A 329 17.50 -24.08 11.85
CA ARG A 329 17.41 -25.40 12.50
C ARG A 329 16.45 -25.38 13.69
N ARG A 330 16.51 -24.36 14.54
CA ARG A 330 15.58 -24.19 15.65
C ARG A 330 14.13 -24.00 15.20
N LEU A 331 13.89 -23.17 14.18
CA LEU A 331 12.54 -22.95 13.64
C LEU A 331 11.93 -24.26 13.10
N ARG A 332 12.72 -25.08 12.40
CA ARG A 332 12.27 -26.40 11.92
C ARG A 332 11.92 -27.36 13.05
N LEU A 333 12.67 -27.33 14.16
CA LEU A 333 12.41 -28.17 15.33
C LEU A 333 11.19 -27.71 16.13
N LEU A 334 10.99 -26.40 16.27
CA LEU A 334 9.92 -25.79 17.07
C LEU A 334 8.56 -25.74 16.34
N SER A 335 8.55 -26.03 15.04
CA SER A 335 7.37 -25.99 14.18
C SER A 335 7.02 -27.36 13.57
N PRO A 336 6.74 -28.41 14.37
CA PRO A 336 6.43 -29.73 13.82
C PRO A 336 5.16 -29.74 12.95
N ASN A 337 4.23 -28.81 13.19
CA ASN A 337 2.94 -28.73 12.49
C ASN A 337 2.92 -27.67 11.37
N ARG A 338 4.06 -27.02 11.07
CA ARG A 338 4.16 -25.97 10.04
C ARG A 338 5.47 -26.13 9.29
N SER A 339 5.44 -26.26 7.97
CA SER A 339 6.69 -26.35 7.20
C SER A 339 7.46 -25.04 7.28
N VAL A 340 8.78 -25.17 7.49
CA VAL A 340 9.73 -24.05 7.48
C VAL A 340 10.68 -24.24 6.31
N GLU A 341 10.47 -23.45 5.26
CA GLU A 341 11.18 -23.55 3.99
C GLU A 341 12.22 -22.44 3.86
N LEU A 342 13.37 -22.76 3.26
CA LEU A 342 14.42 -21.78 2.99
C LEU A 342 14.35 -21.41 1.51
N VAL A 343 14.16 -20.12 1.22
CA VAL A 343 14.12 -19.57 -0.13
C VAL A 343 15.34 -18.68 -0.31
N THR A 344 16.18 -18.98 -1.29
CA THR A 344 17.38 -18.19 -1.56
C THR A 344 17.26 -17.40 -2.85
N LYS A 345 17.56 -16.10 -2.80
CA LYS A 345 17.58 -15.23 -3.98
C LYS A 345 18.88 -14.43 -4.02
N LYS A 346 19.63 -14.54 -5.12
CA LYS A 346 20.82 -13.72 -5.32
C LYS A 346 20.43 -12.24 -5.46
N ILE A 347 21.09 -11.38 -4.71
CA ILE A 347 20.84 -9.93 -4.71
C ILE A 347 21.26 -9.33 -6.06
N ASN A 348 20.36 -8.53 -6.64
CA ASN A 348 20.65 -7.69 -7.80
C ASN A 348 20.63 -6.21 -7.38
N VAL A 349 21.80 -5.59 -7.32
CA VAL A 349 21.97 -4.19 -6.85
C VAL A 349 21.37 -3.17 -7.83
N ASN A 350 21.17 -3.56 -9.09
CA ASN A 350 20.60 -2.69 -10.13
C ASN A 350 19.08 -2.63 -10.12
N GLN A 351 18.42 -3.45 -9.29
CA GLN A 351 16.97 -3.51 -9.17
C GLN A 351 16.53 -3.13 -7.75
N PRO A 352 15.27 -2.69 -7.58
CA PRO A 352 14.69 -2.55 -6.25
C PRO A 352 14.81 -3.85 -5.46
N SER A 353 15.09 -3.73 -4.16
CA SER A 353 15.26 -4.89 -3.30
C SER A 353 13.95 -5.65 -3.17
N SER A 354 14.03 -6.97 -3.22
CA SER A 354 12.84 -7.83 -3.15
C SER A 354 12.33 -7.96 -1.72
N TRP A 355 13.29 -8.15 -0.81
CA TRP A 355 13.09 -8.31 0.62
C TRP A 355 13.97 -7.34 1.39
N GLU A 356 13.56 -7.01 2.60
CA GLU A 356 14.25 -6.03 3.46
C GLU A 356 15.71 -6.44 3.79
N HIS A 357 15.93 -7.74 4.01
CA HIS A 357 17.25 -8.27 4.36
C HIS A 357 18.34 -8.02 3.30
N GLU A 358 17.95 -7.76 2.04
CA GLU A 358 18.89 -7.44 0.99
C GLU A 358 19.66 -6.13 1.28
N LYS A 359 19.03 -5.15 1.93
CA LYS A 359 19.68 -3.88 2.30
C LYS A 359 20.85 -4.09 3.26
N PHE A 360 20.66 -4.92 4.27
CA PHE A 360 21.71 -5.31 5.21
C PHE A 360 22.84 -6.07 4.52
N ASN A 361 22.48 -7.08 3.72
CA ASN A 361 23.47 -7.93 3.04
C ASN A 361 24.32 -7.15 2.01
N ILE A 362 23.77 -6.13 1.33
CA ILE A 362 24.55 -5.22 0.46
C ILE A 362 25.66 -4.52 1.25
N LYS A 363 25.38 -4.17 2.51
CA LYS A 363 26.34 -3.54 3.45
C LYS A 363 27.17 -4.56 4.24
N ARG A 364 27.14 -5.84 3.84
CA ARG A 364 27.86 -6.96 4.47
C ARG A 364 27.42 -7.27 5.91
N LEU A 365 26.20 -6.87 6.29
CA LEU A 365 25.59 -7.20 7.57
C LEU A 365 24.75 -8.48 7.41
N PRO A 366 24.93 -9.52 8.25
CA PRO A 366 24.15 -10.76 8.13
C PRO A 366 22.66 -10.50 8.38
N ALA A 367 21.82 -10.84 7.40
CA ALA A 367 20.38 -10.66 7.53
C ALA A 367 19.54 -11.68 6.76
N ILE A 368 18.33 -11.92 7.27
CA ILE A 368 17.30 -12.78 6.70
C ILE A 368 15.92 -12.13 6.81
N THR A 369 14.94 -12.58 6.02
CA THR A 369 13.53 -12.23 6.18
C THR A 369 12.70 -13.47 6.49
N LEU A 370 11.92 -13.46 7.55
CA LEU A 370 10.92 -14.47 7.86
C LEU A 370 9.56 -13.97 7.36
N SER A 371 8.91 -14.74 6.49
CA SER A 371 7.61 -14.37 5.94
C SER A 371 6.67 -15.53 5.76
N GLY A 372 5.37 -15.29 5.87
CA GLY A 372 4.33 -16.24 5.42
C GLY A 372 4.18 -16.29 3.90
N LEU A 373 4.83 -15.38 3.17
CA LEU A 373 4.78 -15.32 1.71
C LEU A 373 5.98 -16.05 1.09
N SER A 374 5.70 -16.88 0.09
CA SER A 374 6.73 -17.59 -0.67
C SER A 374 7.45 -16.70 -1.69
N ASP A 375 6.80 -15.62 -2.13
CA ASP A 375 7.30 -14.73 -3.19
C ASP A 375 7.14 -13.26 -2.80
N HIS A 376 8.16 -12.47 -3.13
CA HIS A 376 8.22 -11.03 -2.95
C HIS A 376 7.22 -10.26 -3.84
N ASP A 377 6.76 -10.82 -4.95
CA ASP A 377 5.78 -10.16 -5.83
C ASP A 377 4.33 -10.60 -5.54
N ASN A 378 4.08 -11.19 -4.36
CA ASN A 378 2.73 -11.57 -3.97
C ASN A 378 1.78 -10.35 -3.98
N PRO A 379 0.61 -10.43 -4.65
CA PRO A 379 -0.33 -9.33 -4.77
C PRO A 379 -0.77 -8.71 -3.43
N ILE A 380 -0.84 -9.49 -2.34
CA ILE A 380 -1.25 -8.99 -1.02
C ILE A 380 -0.40 -7.83 -0.54
N ARG A 381 0.88 -7.76 -0.97
CA ARG A 381 1.80 -6.68 -0.58
C ARG A 381 1.43 -5.32 -1.15
N LYS A 382 0.52 -5.28 -2.13
CA LYS A 382 0.18 -4.10 -2.95
C LYS A 382 -1.34 -3.92 -3.11
N SER A 383 -2.15 -4.48 -2.21
CA SER A 383 -3.61 -4.57 -2.38
C SER A 383 -4.41 -3.91 -1.26
N LEU A 384 -5.51 -3.26 -1.64
CA LEU A 384 -6.59 -2.76 -0.78
C LEU A 384 -7.39 -3.91 -0.15
N LEU A 385 -7.37 -5.10 -0.75
CA LEU A 385 -8.04 -6.29 -0.21
C LEU A 385 -7.32 -6.86 1.02
N ASP A 386 -6.16 -6.30 1.38
CA ASP A 386 -5.41 -6.64 2.59
C ASP A 386 -6.03 -5.98 3.84
N THR A 387 -7.20 -6.49 4.20
CA THR A 387 -8.04 -6.05 5.32
C THR A 387 -7.82 -6.93 6.56
N VAL A 388 -8.28 -6.42 7.71
CA VAL A 388 -8.16 -7.13 9.00
C VAL A 388 -8.96 -8.43 9.03
N GLY A 389 -10.05 -8.55 8.26
CA GLY A 389 -10.87 -9.75 8.20
C GLY A 389 -10.14 -11.01 7.70
N HIS A 390 -9.03 -10.85 6.97
CA HIS A 390 -8.21 -11.98 6.51
C HIS A 390 -7.21 -12.49 7.55
N LEU A 391 -7.00 -11.75 8.63
CA LEU A 391 -6.05 -12.14 9.66
C LEU A 391 -6.63 -13.26 10.54
N SER A 392 -5.89 -14.36 10.67
CA SER A 392 -6.20 -15.38 11.66
C SER A 392 -5.50 -15.06 12.97
N LEU A 393 -6.28 -14.62 13.97
CA LEU A 393 -5.75 -14.33 15.31
C LEU A 393 -5.09 -15.55 15.96
N ASP A 394 -5.66 -16.75 15.76
CA ASP A 394 -5.09 -18.00 16.28
C ASP A 394 -3.70 -18.29 15.70
N VAL A 395 -3.49 -17.94 14.42
CA VAL A 395 -2.20 -18.10 13.76
C VAL A 395 -1.20 -17.08 14.27
N LEU A 396 -1.62 -15.82 14.44
CA LEU A 396 -0.77 -14.78 15.03
C LEU A 396 -0.32 -15.18 16.44
N GLU A 397 -1.25 -15.61 17.30
CA GLU A 397 -0.92 -16.06 18.65
C GLU A 397 0.05 -17.25 18.63
N ARG A 398 -0.16 -18.21 17.73
CA ARG A 398 0.75 -19.35 17.56
C ARG A 398 2.14 -18.91 17.14
N ASN A 399 2.25 -17.98 16.20
CA ASN A 399 3.53 -17.48 15.68
C ASN A 399 4.30 -16.71 16.76
N ILE A 400 3.60 -15.91 17.57
CA ILE A 400 4.16 -15.22 18.74
C ILE A 400 4.68 -16.23 19.76
N ARG A 401 3.88 -17.25 20.10
CA ARG A 401 4.25 -18.28 21.07
C ARG A 401 5.44 -19.13 20.62
N GLN A 402 5.61 -19.36 19.32
CA GLN A 402 6.79 -20.05 18.77
C GLN A 402 8.06 -19.19 18.90
N GLY A 403 7.97 -17.88 18.62
CA GLY A 403 9.11 -16.96 18.78
C GLY A 403 9.52 -16.72 20.25
N GLY A 404 8.61 -16.93 21.20
CA GLY A 404 8.87 -16.76 22.64
C GLY A 404 9.22 -18.03 23.43
N LYS A 405 9.23 -19.22 22.79
CA LYS A 405 9.55 -20.49 23.46
C LYS A 405 11.07 -20.72 23.53
N LYS A 406 11.51 -21.19 24.72
CA LYS A 406 12.91 -21.40 25.14
C LYS A 406 13.72 -22.28 24.19
#